data_AF-A0A1A2EGD2-F1
#
_entry.id   AF-A0A1A2EGD2-F1
#
_cell.length_a   1.000
_cell.length_b   1.000
_cell.length_c   1.000
_cell.angle_alpha   90.00
_cell.angle_beta   90.00
_cell.angle_gamma   90.00
#
_symmetry.space_group_name_H-M   'P 1'
#
loop_
_entity.id
_entity.type
_entity.pdbx_description
1 polymer ?
#
loop_
_entity_poly.entity_id
_entity_poly.type
_entity_poly.pdbx_seq_one_letter_code
_entity_poly.pdbx_strand_id
1 'polypeptide(L)'
;MPAAPAVAEPVPQWSGLDARAYAGSIPAAGSLITSVPLDPVLSVTGAANAFRILYATVDQHDRPAVSTAAVFVPRGAAPAGGWPVIAWAHGTVGLGDDCTPSALPRRPTPPAAISYASYILAALREARPDLGIDQVLTPRGRELADMAQYLCKPALDHQSAGAAVNDLFSAPIDTLPSIASVLEAFMGTPVDGYDRPIFLGQGMLDTDVPPLSTQTLYQQLLDHHQDVELHLYPDQDHSGTVIASMPDSTRFLHRVMTEESP
;
A
#
# COMPACT_ATOMS: atom_id res chain seq x y z
N MET A 1 -4.55 -29.63 14.43
CA MET A 1 -5.17 -28.35 14.80
C MET A 1 -6.32 -28.10 13.85
N PRO A 2 -7.54 -27.78 14.32
CA PRO A 2 -8.60 -27.35 13.42
C PRO A 2 -8.20 -26.00 12.80
N ALA A 3 -8.45 -25.82 11.50
CA ALA A 3 -8.21 -24.56 10.83
C ALA A 3 -9.01 -23.45 11.51
N ALA A 4 -8.40 -22.29 11.71
CA ALA A 4 -9.12 -21.10 12.14
C ALA A 4 -10.26 -20.81 11.14
N PRO A 5 -11.44 -20.37 11.59
CA PRO A 5 -12.52 -20.01 10.69
C PRO A 5 -12.02 -18.93 9.72
N ALA A 6 -12.17 -19.18 8.42
CA ALA A 6 -11.84 -18.20 7.40
C ALA A 6 -12.64 -16.92 7.66
N VAL A 7 -11.95 -15.78 7.71
CA VAL A 7 -12.61 -14.47 7.70
C VAL A 7 -13.43 -14.41 6.42
N ALA A 8 -14.70 -14.03 6.52
CA ALA A 8 -15.57 -13.94 5.35
C ALA A 8 -14.98 -12.93 4.35
N GLU A 9 -14.62 -13.40 3.16
CA GLU A 9 -14.11 -12.52 2.11
C GLU A 9 -15.23 -11.58 1.62
N PRO A 10 -14.89 -10.31 1.34
CA PRO A 10 -15.87 -9.38 0.77
C PRO A 10 -16.38 -9.91 -0.56
N VAL A 11 -17.71 -9.90 -0.74
CA VAL A 11 -18.34 -10.37 -1.98
C VAL A 11 -17.98 -9.40 -3.13
N PRO A 12 -17.36 -9.87 -4.23
CA PRO A 12 -17.01 -9.01 -5.35
C PRO A 12 -18.24 -8.40 -6.02
N GLN A 13 -18.20 -7.10 -6.29
CA GLN A 13 -19.20 -6.39 -7.07
C GLN A 13 -18.80 -6.39 -8.55
N TRP A 14 -19.45 -7.24 -9.35
CA TRP A 14 -19.07 -7.43 -10.74
C TRP A 14 -19.50 -6.32 -11.72
N SER A 15 -20.32 -5.35 -11.28
CA SER A 15 -20.93 -4.33 -12.17
C SER A 15 -21.67 -4.97 -13.36
N GLY A 16 -22.14 -6.21 -13.20
CA GLY A 16 -22.74 -7.02 -14.27
C GLY A 16 -21.75 -7.67 -15.25
N LEU A 17 -20.44 -7.48 -15.10
CA LEU A 17 -19.39 -8.05 -15.94
C LEU A 17 -18.45 -8.95 -15.12
N ASP A 18 -18.91 -10.17 -14.84
CA ASP A 18 -18.14 -11.22 -14.17
C ASP A 18 -17.36 -12.04 -15.21
N ALA A 19 -16.03 -12.05 -15.07
CA ALA A 19 -15.12 -12.65 -16.04
C ALA A 19 -14.62 -14.06 -15.65
N ARG A 20 -14.96 -14.55 -14.44
CA ARG A 20 -14.42 -15.79 -13.87
C ARG A 20 -14.66 -17.04 -14.74
N ALA A 21 -15.79 -17.05 -15.43
CA ALA A 21 -16.21 -18.14 -16.32
C ALA A 21 -16.28 -17.68 -17.78
N TYR A 22 -15.45 -16.74 -18.20
CA TYR A 22 -15.48 -16.24 -19.59
C TYR A 22 -15.21 -17.36 -20.60
N ALA A 23 -16.17 -17.61 -21.47
CA ALA A 23 -16.12 -18.64 -22.51
C ALA A 23 -16.22 -18.07 -23.94
N GLY A 24 -16.12 -16.75 -24.09
CA GLY A 24 -16.16 -16.07 -25.39
C GLY A 24 -14.85 -16.18 -26.17
N SER A 25 -14.86 -15.69 -27.41
CA SER A 25 -13.64 -15.59 -28.22
C SER A 25 -12.65 -14.60 -27.61
N ILE A 26 -11.40 -15.03 -27.41
CA ILE A 26 -10.32 -14.17 -26.90
C ILE A 26 -9.55 -13.60 -28.12
N PRO A 27 -9.69 -12.30 -28.43
CA PRO A 27 -8.92 -11.65 -29.50
C PRO A 27 -7.43 -11.52 -29.14
N ALA A 28 -6.64 -10.88 -30.00
CA ALA A 28 -5.23 -10.61 -29.73
C ALA A 28 -5.04 -9.84 -28.41
N ALA A 29 -3.98 -10.17 -27.66
CA ALA A 29 -3.66 -9.52 -26.40
C ALA A 29 -3.61 -7.98 -26.53
N GLY A 30 -4.14 -7.29 -25.53
CA GLY A 30 -4.33 -5.83 -25.53
C GLY A 30 -5.65 -5.36 -26.16
N SER A 31 -6.42 -6.25 -26.78
CA SER A 31 -7.74 -5.90 -27.34
C SER A 31 -8.80 -5.78 -26.25
N LEU A 32 -9.60 -4.71 -26.34
CA LEU A 32 -10.81 -4.56 -25.53
C LEU A 32 -11.88 -5.55 -26.02
N ILE A 33 -12.47 -6.32 -25.09
CA ILE A 33 -13.56 -7.25 -25.37
C ILE A 33 -14.90 -6.56 -25.14
N THR A 34 -15.09 -5.97 -23.97
CA THR A 34 -16.31 -5.20 -23.64
C THR A 34 -16.05 -4.25 -22.47
N SER A 35 -16.99 -3.32 -22.26
CA SER A 35 -16.98 -2.39 -21.14
C SER A 35 -18.38 -2.15 -20.60
N VAL A 36 -18.50 -2.04 -19.28
CA VAL A 36 -19.75 -1.66 -18.59
C VAL A 36 -19.49 -0.46 -17.67
N PRO A 37 -20.51 0.36 -17.35
CA PRO A 37 -20.39 1.32 -16.26
C PRO A 37 -19.96 0.62 -14.97
N LEU A 38 -19.00 1.19 -14.26
CA LEU A 38 -18.57 0.66 -12.98
C LEU A 38 -19.63 0.95 -11.92
N ASP A 39 -19.88 0.00 -11.03
CA ASP A 39 -20.75 0.22 -9.87
C ASP A 39 -20.26 1.44 -9.06
N PRO A 40 -21.15 2.39 -8.70
CA PRO A 40 -20.75 3.60 -7.98
C PRO A 40 -19.94 3.34 -6.70
N VAL A 41 -20.18 2.23 -6.00
CA VAL A 41 -19.44 1.89 -4.76
C VAL A 41 -17.94 1.65 -5.00
N LEU A 42 -17.55 1.35 -6.24
CA LEU A 42 -16.17 1.09 -6.64
C LEU A 42 -15.48 2.30 -7.29
N SER A 43 -16.21 3.40 -7.51
CA SER A 43 -15.70 4.60 -8.18
C SER A 43 -14.67 5.37 -7.32
N VAL A 44 -14.00 6.38 -7.90
CA VAL A 44 -13.18 7.37 -7.16
C VAL A 44 -13.89 8.71 -7.07
N THR A 45 -13.64 9.41 -5.97
CA THR A 45 -13.81 10.86 -5.91
C THR A 45 -12.99 11.52 -7.03
N GLY A 46 -13.64 12.38 -7.83
CA GLY A 46 -12.99 13.12 -8.91
C GLY A 46 -13.15 12.51 -10.31
N ALA A 47 -13.56 11.24 -10.43
CA ALA A 47 -13.95 10.69 -11.72
C ALA A 47 -15.25 11.34 -12.22
N ALA A 48 -15.29 11.68 -13.51
CA ALA A 48 -16.52 12.01 -14.21
C ALA A 48 -17.30 10.74 -14.55
N ASN A 49 -16.59 9.75 -15.07
CA ASN A 49 -17.14 8.45 -15.44
C ASN A 49 -16.16 7.35 -14.99
N ALA A 50 -16.70 6.19 -14.66
CA ALA A 50 -15.93 5.01 -14.31
C ALA A 50 -16.49 3.79 -15.06
N PHE A 51 -15.59 2.94 -15.55
CA PHE A 51 -15.94 1.75 -16.32
C PHE A 51 -15.22 0.53 -15.77
N ARG A 52 -15.86 -0.63 -15.86
CA ARG A 52 -15.14 -1.89 -15.89
C ARG A 52 -14.92 -2.29 -17.33
N ILE A 53 -13.69 -2.66 -17.64
CA ILE A 53 -13.34 -3.26 -18.92
C ILE A 53 -13.00 -4.73 -18.73
N LEU A 54 -13.34 -5.53 -19.75
CA LEU A 54 -12.82 -6.87 -19.97
C LEU A 54 -11.92 -6.80 -21.21
N TYR A 55 -10.70 -7.30 -21.10
CA TYR A 55 -9.72 -7.24 -22.18
C TYR A 55 -8.96 -8.56 -22.31
N ALA A 56 -8.45 -8.81 -23.51
CA ALA A 56 -7.63 -9.97 -23.81
C ALA A 56 -6.19 -9.76 -23.34
N THR A 57 -5.61 -10.79 -22.75
CA THR A 57 -4.22 -10.85 -22.29
C THR A 57 -3.67 -12.27 -22.51
N VAL A 58 -2.52 -12.58 -21.94
CA VAL A 58 -1.96 -13.93 -21.87
C VAL A 58 -1.76 -14.38 -20.43
N ASP A 59 -1.82 -15.68 -20.19
CA ASP A 59 -1.45 -16.29 -18.91
C ASP A 59 0.08 -16.51 -18.81
N GLN A 60 0.55 -17.07 -17.69
CA GLN A 60 1.97 -17.36 -17.45
C GLN A 60 2.58 -18.41 -18.40
N HIS A 61 1.78 -19.02 -19.28
CA HIS A 61 2.19 -20.00 -20.28
C HIS A 61 1.96 -19.49 -21.71
N ASP A 62 1.82 -18.17 -21.89
CA ASP A 62 1.58 -17.50 -23.17
C ASP A 62 0.26 -17.91 -23.86
N ARG A 63 -0.70 -18.47 -23.11
CA ARG A 63 -2.00 -18.86 -23.67
C ARG A 63 -2.97 -17.68 -23.61
N PRO A 64 -3.88 -17.51 -24.59
CA PRO A 64 -4.91 -16.48 -24.56
C PRO A 64 -5.74 -16.55 -23.28
N ALA A 65 -5.85 -15.42 -22.58
CA ALA A 65 -6.58 -15.26 -21.34
C ALA A 65 -7.38 -13.94 -21.36
N VAL A 66 -8.24 -13.74 -20.36
CA VAL A 66 -8.94 -12.48 -20.15
C VAL A 66 -8.60 -11.90 -18.78
N SER A 67 -8.70 -10.58 -18.65
CA SER A 67 -8.56 -9.89 -17.39
C SER A 67 -9.51 -8.69 -17.33
N THR A 68 -9.80 -8.21 -16.14
CA THR A 68 -10.63 -7.03 -15.91
C THR A 68 -9.83 -5.87 -15.33
N ALA A 69 -10.25 -4.65 -15.63
CA ALA A 69 -9.71 -3.44 -15.02
C ALA A 69 -10.81 -2.42 -14.73
N ALA A 70 -10.58 -1.60 -13.71
CA ALA A 70 -11.39 -0.39 -13.48
C ALA A 70 -10.70 0.80 -14.16
N VAL A 71 -11.44 1.53 -14.99
CA VAL A 71 -10.96 2.70 -15.74
C VAL A 71 -11.72 3.92 -15.24
N PHE A 72 -10.98 4.96 -14.82
CA PHE A 72 -11.54 6.20 -14.31
C PHE A 72 -11.21 7.34 -15.28
N VAL A 73 -12.24 8.06 -15.72
CA VAL A 73 -12.10 9.18 -16.66
C VAL A 73 -12.25 10.49 -15.86
N PRO A 74 -11.28 11.41 -15.93
CA PRO A 74 -11.35 12.68 -15.19
C PRO A 74 -12.45 13.60 -15.73
N ARG A 75 -12.81 14.62 -14.95
CA ARG A 75 -13.72 15.69 -15.40
C ARG A 75 -13.04 16.58 -16.43
N GLY A 76 -13.83 17.10 -17.37
CA GLY A 76 -13.38 18.02 -18.41
C GLY A 76 -13.39 17.41 -19.81
N ALA A 77 -12.97 18.20 -20.80
CA ALA A 77 -12.81 17.75 -22.17
C ALA A 77 -11.44 17.08 -22.36
N ALA A 78 -11.39 16.00 -23.13
CA ALA A 78 -10.13 15.34 -23.47
C ALA A 78 -9.23 16.32 -24.27
N PRO A 79 -7.93 16.38 -23.97
CA PRO A 79 -6.97 17.12 -24.77
C PRO A 79 -6.92 16.64 -26.23
N ALA A 80 -6.34 17.47 -27.12
CA ALA A 80 -6.01 17.02 -28.46
C ALA A 80 -5.03 15.83 -28.39
N GLY A 81 -5.43 14.68 -28.95
CA GLY A 81 -4.68 13.42 -28.83
C GLY A 81 -5.17 12.48 -27.72
N GLY A 82 -6.15 12.89 -26.92
CA GLY A 82 -6.75 12.07 -25.86
C GLY A 82 -6.16 12.34 -24.47
N TRP A 83 -6.71 11.65 -23.46
CA TRP A 83 -6.16 11.70 -22.10
C TRP A 83 -4.84 10.93 -22.02
N PRO A 84 -3.84 11.44 -21.30
CA PRO A 84 -2.73 10.61 -20.84
C PRO A 84 -3.26 9.42 -20.05
N VAL A 85 -2.74 8.22 -20.35
CA VAL A 85 -3.15 6.98 -19.68
C VAL A 85 -2.13 6.63 -18.60
N ILE A 86 -2.61 6.48 -17.37
CA ILE A 86 -1.83 5.96 -16.25
C ILE A 86 -2.35 4.56 -15.95
N ALA A 87 -1.49 3.55 -16.06
CA ALA A 87 -1.78 2.19 -15.65
C ALA A 87 -1.21 1.96 -14.24
N TRP A 88 -2.09 1.78 -13.26
CA TRP A 88 -1.71 1.47 -11.89
C TRP A 88 -1.94 -0.02 -11.62
N ALA A 89 -0.87 -0.77 -11.34
CA ALA A 89 -0.96 -2.15 -10.89
C ALA A 89 -0.99 -2.21 -9.35
N HIS A 90 -1.89 -3.02 -8.80
CA HIS A 90 -1.94 -3.28 -7.37
C HIS A 90 -0.86 -4.31 -6.97
N GLY A 91 -0.49 -4.33 -5.68
CA GLY A 91 0.36 -5.39 -5.11
C GLY A 91 -0.38 -6.74 -5.00
N THR A 92 0.25 -7.74 -4.40
CA THR A 92 -0.37 -9.06 -4.19
C THR A 92 -1.63 -8.95 -3.32
N VAL A 93 -2.77 -9.40 -3.84
CA VAL A 93 -4.07 -9.39 -3.13
C VAL A 93 -4.66 -10.77 -2.92
N GLY A 94 -4.09 -11.79 -3.56
CA GLY A 94 -4.56 -13.19 -3.54
C GLY A 94 -4.43 -13.84 -4.92
N LEU A 95 -4.55 -15.17 -4.96
CA LEU A 95 -4.53 -15.95 -6.22
C LEU A 95 -5.94 -16.28 -6.75
N GLY A 96 -6.99 -16.08 -5.94
CA GLY A 96 -8.36 -16.34 -6.35
C GLY A 96 -8.94 -15.16 -7.13
N ASP A 97 -9.86 -15.44 -8.05
CA ASP A 97 -10.52 -14.37 -8.83
C ASP A 97 -11.33 -13.42 -7.95
N ASP A 98 -11.85 -13.89 -6.82
CA ASP A 98 -12.60 -13.09 -5.86
C ASP A 98 -11.72 -12.04 -5.15
N CYS A 99 -10.40 -12.20 -5.20
CA CYS A 99 -9.44 -11.22 -4.69
C CYS A 99 -9.24 -10.02 -5.65
N THR A 100 -9.90 -9.98 -6.81
CA THR A 100 -9.67 -8.95 -7.85
C THR A 100 -9.97 -7.52 -7.38
N PRO A 101 -9.00 -6.60 -7.42
CA PRO A 101 -9.21 -5.22 -6.95
C PRO A 101 -10.13 -4.42 -7.86
N SER A 102 -10.36 -4.89 -9.09
CA SER A 102 -11.31 -4.26 -10.00
C SER A 102 -12.77 -4.41 -9.54
N ALA A 103 -13.07 -5.42 -8.69
CA ALA A 103 -14.42 -5.73 -8.19
C ALA A 103 -14.60 -5.56 -6.68
N LEU A 104 -13.57 -5.14 -5.97
CA LEU A 104 -13.61 -4.91 -4.53
C LEU A 104 -13.50 -3.41 -4.20
N PRO A 105 -14.19 -2.92 -3.17
CA PRO A 105 -14.00 -1.55 -2.70
C PRO A 105 -12.55 -1.30 -2.31
N ARG A 106 -12.08 -0.09 -2.57
CA ARG A 106 -10.82 0.37 -1.97
C ARG A 106 -10.97 0.38 -0.46
N ARG A 107 -10.00 -0.19 0.24
CA ARG A 107 -9.91 0.01 1.68
C ARG A 107 -9.63 1.50 1.93
N PRO A 108 -10.38 2.16 2.83
CA PRO A 108 -10.05 3.52 3.24
C PRO A 108 -8.59 3.55 3.69
N THR A 109 -7.85 4.57 3.26
CA THR A 109 -6.53 4.84 3.85
C THR A 109 -6.76 5.13 5.33
N PRO A 110 -6.18 4.36 6.27
CA PRO A 110 -6.30 4.68 7.69
C PRO A 110 -5.79 6.12 7.92
N PRO A 111 -6.45 6.94 8.75
CA PRO A 111 -5.95 8.29 9.08
C PRO A 111 -4.49 8.29 9.52
N ALA A 112 -4.06 7.20 10.17
CA ALA A 112 -2.67 6.99 10.56
C ALA A 112 -1.69 7.07 9.39
N ALA A 113 -2.02 6.49 8.24
CA ALA A 113 -1.17 6.53 7.05
C ALA A 113 -1.01 7.96 6.49
N ILE A 114 -2.05 8.80 6.55
CA ILE A 114 -1.97 10.20 6.14
C ILE A 114 -1.09 11.00 7.10
N SER A 115 -1.22 10.77 8.41
CA SER A 115 -0.35 11.41 9.40
C SER A 115 1.10 11.01 9.23
N TYR A 116 1.40 9.72 9.03
CA TYR A 116 2.76 9.26 8.75
C TYR A 116 3.32 9.89 7.47
N ALA A 117 2.55 9.90 6.37
CA ALA A 117 2.95 10.58 5.14
C ALA A 117 3.24 12.07 5.37
N SER A 118 2.42 12.75 6.19
CA SER A 118 2.61 14.16 6.51
C SER A 118 3.90 14.40 7.33
N TYR A 119 4.24 13.53 8.28
CA TYR A 119 5.52 13.58 8.98
C TYR A 119 6.71 13.35 8.06
N ILE A 120 6.62 12.37 7.15
CA ILE A 120 7.67 12.09 6.16
C ILE A 120 7.87 13.30 5.25
N LEU A 121 6.79 13.89 4.74
CA LEU A 121 6.84 15.09 3.91
C LEU A 121 7.44 16.28 4.66
N ALA A 122 7.04 16.50 5.91
CA ALA A 122 7.62 17.55 6.75
C ALA A 122 9.13 17.34 6.95
N ALA A 123 9.54 16.11 7.27
CA ALA A 123 10.93 15.76 7.50
C ALA A 123 11.78 15.88 6.22
N LEU A 124 11.24 15.52 5.04
CA LEU A 124 11.93 15.68 3.76
C LEU A 124 12.03 17.13 3.32
N ARG A 125 10.99 17.95 3.55
CA ARG A 125 11.02 19.39 3.29
C ARG A 125 12.14 20.07 4.08
N GLU A 126 12.36 19.63 5.31
CA GLU A 126 13.44 20.13 6.17
C GLU A 126 14.81 19.55 5.79
N ALA A 127 14.93 18.23 5.67
CA ALA A 127 16.22 17.57 5.46
C ALA A 127 16.77 17.73 4.04
N ARG A 128 15.88 17.90 3.04
CA ARG A 128 16.20 17.93 1.61
C ARG A 128 15.39 19.01 0.86
N PRO A 129 15.58 20.29 1.21
CA PRO A 129 14.86 21.40 0.56
C PRO A 129 15.18 21.49 -0.95
N ASP A 130 16.31 20.92 -1.38
CA ASP A 130 16.73 20.82 -2.78
C ASP A 130 15.78 19.99 -3.66
N LEU A 131 15.00 19.07 -3.09
CA LEU A 131 14.06 18.23 -3.84
C LEU A 131 12.83 19.00 -4.32
N GLY A 132 12.52 20.15 -3.73
CA GLY A 132 11.36 20.94 -4.12
C GLY A 132 10.03 20.21 -3.90
N ILE A 133 9.88 19.46 -2.80
CA ILE A 133 8.68 18.68 -2.45
C ILE A 133 7.38 19.48 -2.62
N ASP A 134 7.39 20.77 -2.25
CA ASP A 134 6.23 21.66 -2.34
C ASP A 134 5.65 21.79 -3.75
N GLN A 135 6.44 21.53 -4.80
CA GLN A 135 6.01 21.62 -6.21
C GLN A 135 5.02 20.52 -6.58
N VAL A 136 5.06 19.38 -5.90
CA VAL A 136 4.16 18.24 -6.17
C VAL A 136 3.03 18.15 -5.14
N LEU A 137 2.99 18.99 -4.11
CA LEU A 137 1.92 18.99 -3.11
C LEU A 137 0.72 19.85 -3.52
N THR A 138 -0.49 19.40 -3.16
CA THR A 138 -1.69 20.25 -3.16
C THR A 138 -1.60 21.27 -2.02
N PRO A 139 -2.48 22.30 -1.98
CA PRO A 139 -2.61 23.16 -0.81
C PRO A 139 -2.88 22.37 0.49
N ARG A 140 -3.67 21.30 0.41
CA ARG A 140 -3.99 20.45 1.55
C ARG A 140 -2.78 19.61 2.01
N GLY A 141 -2.01 19.08 1.07
CA GLY A 141 -0.76 18.38 1.37
C GLY A 141 0.26 19.26 2.07
N ARG A 142 0.41 20.52 1.61
CA ARG A 142 1.27 21.51 2.29
C ARG A 142 0.78 21.83 3.69
N GLU A 143 -0.51 22.08 3.86
CA GLU A 143 -1.10 22.38 5.17
C GLU A 143 -0.85 21.23 6.19
N LEU A 144 -1.09 19.98 5.78
CA LEU A 144 -0.86 18.83 6.65
C LEU A 144 0.63 18.64 6.99
N ALA A 145 1.53 18.87 6.02
CA ALA A 145 2.97 18.82 6.26
C ALA A 145 3.46 19.98 7.15
N ASP A 146 2.84 21.17 7.08
CA ASP A 146 3.13 22.27 8.00
C ASP A 146 2.66 21.94 9.43
N MET A 147 1.44 21.40 9.57
CA MET A 147 0.91 20.96 10.86
C MET A 147 1.75 19.83 11.49
N ALA A 148 2.27 18.91 10.67
CA ALA A 148 3.08 17.78 11.12
C ALA A 148 4.42 18.19 11.77
N GLN A 149 4.87 19.44 11.60
CA GLN A 149 6.06 19.94 12.28
C GLN A 149 5.83 20.19 13.78
N TYR A 150 4.58 20.35 14.22
CA TYR A 150 4.27 20.79 15.58
C TYR A 150 3.19 19.95 16.29
N LEU A 151 2.32 19.26 15.53
CA LEU A 151 1.27 18.43 16.11
C LEU A 151 1.80 17.04 16.46
N CYS A 152 1.32 16.50 17.59
CA CYS A 152 1.46 15.10 17.92
C CYS A 152 0.47 14.23 17.11
N LYS A 153 0.78 12.95 16.97
CA LYS A 153 0.04 11.96 16.14
C LYS A 153 -1.49 12.00 16.33
N PRO A 154 -2.08 11.96 17.54
CA PRO A 154 -3.54 11.96 17.69
C PRO A 154 -4.20 13.25 17.17
N ALA A 155 -3.55 14.40 17.36
CA ALA A 155 -4.03 15.67 16.86
C ALA A 155 -3.95 15.74 15.33
N LEU A 156 -2.85 15.24 14.75
CA LEU A 156 -2.67 15.18 13.31
C LEU A 156 -3.62 14.16 12.64
N ASP A 157 -3.90 13.03 13.29
CA ASP A 157 -4.90 12.05 12.81
C ASP A 157 -6.29 12.68 12.74
N HIS A 158 -6.66 13.48 13.76
CA HIS A 158 -7.91 14.23 13.75
C HIS A 158 -7.95 15.26 12.60
N GLN A 159 -6.85 15.98 12.36
CA GLN A 159 -6.77 16.91 11.23
C GLN A 159 -6.83 16.18 9.89
N SER A 160 -6.27 14.97 9.80
CA SER A 160 -6.18 14.18 8.57
C SER A 160 -7.43 13.35 8.26
N ALA A 161 -8.44 13.37 9.13
CA ALA A 161 -9.64 12.56 9.00
C ALA A 161 -10.36 12.83 7.66
N GLY A 162 -10.62 11.75 6.91
CA GLY A 162 -11.30 11.80 5.62
C GLY A 162 -10.42 12.16 4.42
N ALA A 163 -9.13 12.46 4.63
CA ALA A 163 -8.18 12.62 3.53
C ALA A 163 -7.73 11.27 2.97
N ALA A 164 -7.49 11.22 1.67
CA ALA A 164 -6.79 10.13 0.98
C ALA A 164 -5.38 10.59 0.59
N VAL A 165 -4.47 9.64 0.32
CA VAL A 165 -3.10 9.96 -0.12
C VAL A 165 -3.11 10.86 -1.37
N ASN A 166 -4.05 10.62 -2.29
CA ASN A 166 -4.19 11.42 -3.51
C ASN A 166 -4.60 12.88 -3.25
N ASP A 167 -5.15 13.21 -2.08
CA ASP A 167 -5.48 14.59 -1.73
C ASP A 167 -4.22 15.40 -1.36
N LEU A 168 -3.09 14.75 -1.07
CA LEU A 168 -1.84 15.40 -0.68
C LEU A 168 -1.04 15.86 -1.89
N PHE A 169 -1.17 15.18 -3.03
CA PHE A 169 -0.30 15.37 -4.20
C PHE A 169 -1.05 15.94 -5.41
N SER A 170 -0.51 17.01 -5.99
CA SER A 170 -0.97 17.62 -7.24
C SER A 170 -0.34 17.00 -8.48
N ALA A 171 0.77 16.28 -8.30
CA ALA A 171 1.47 15.52 -9.32
C ALA A 171 2.12 14.27 -8.68
N PRO A 172 2.42 13.22 -9.46
CA PRO A 172 3.12 12.04 -8.94
C PRO A 172 4.48 12.41 -8.33
N ILE A 173 4.79 11.86 -7.14
CA ILE A 173 6.02 12.19 -6.41
C ILE A 173 7.28 11.71 -7.15
N ASP A 174 7.18 10.67 -7.97
CA ASP A 174 8.24 10.11 -8.82
C ASP A 174 8.70 11.05 -9.95
N THR A 175 7.98 12.14 -10.19
CA THR A 175 8.43 13.23 -11.06
C THR A 175 9.59 14.03 -10.46
N LEU A 176 9.83 13.92 -9.15
CA LEU A 176 10.96 14.54 -8.49
C LEU A 176 12.26 13.75 -8.74
N PRO A 177 13.36 14.43 -9.12
CA PRO A 177 14.62 13.76 -9.42
C PRO A 177 15.12 12.88 -8.27
N SER A 178 15.48 11.63 -8.60
CA SER A 178 16.09 10.66 -7.67
C SER A 178 15.26 10.35 -6.42
N ILE A 179 13.98 10.70 -6.37
CA ILE A 179 13.18 10.61 -5.14
C ILE A 179 13.11 9.19 -4.57
N ALA A 180 13.07 8.16 -5.41
CA ALA A 180 13.05 6.76 -4.96
C ALA A 180 14.30 6.42 -4.14
N SER A 181 15.49 6.72 -4.67
CA SER A 181 16.76 6.51 -3.96
C SER A 181 16.89 7.37 -2.71
N VAL A 182 16.32 8.58 -2.72
CA VAL A 182 16.33 9.45 -1.55
C VAL A 182 15.43 8.91 -0.45
N LEU A 183 14.21 8.47 -0.79
CA LEU A 183 13.28 7.87 0.16
C LEU A 183 13.87 6.58 0.76
N GLU A 184 14.50 5.75 -0.07
CA GLU A 184 15.20 4.55 0.40
C GLU A 184 16.32 4.90 1.38
N ALA A 185 17.18 5.87 1.05
CA ALA A 185 18.25 6.30 1.95
C ALA A 185 17.73 6.99 3.23
N PHE A 186 16.60 7.69 3.13
CA PHE A 186 16.04 8.49 4.23
C PHE A 186 15.19 7.68 5.20
N MET A 187 14.42 6.72 4.68
CA MET A 187 13.44 5.93 5.46
C MET A 187 13.82 4.45 5.59
N GLY A 188 14.78 3.97 4.80
CA GLY A 188 15.17 2.57 4.79
C GLY A 188 15.72 2.13 6.14
N THR A 189 15.33 0.94 6.55
CA THR A 189 15.97 0.23 7.66
C THR A 189 17.20 -0.48 7.10
N PRO A 190 18.41 -0.25 7.64
CA PRO A 190 19.59 -1.03 7.26
C PRO A 190 19.30 -2.53 7.39
N VAL A 191 19.87 -3.33 6.49
CA VAL A 191 19.72 -4.79 6.50
C VAL A 191 21.01 -5.48 6.95
N ASP A 192 22.05 -4.71 7.26
CA ASP A 192 23.35 -5.17 7.70
C ASP A 192 23.96 -4.22 8.72
N GLY A 193 25.12 -4.61 9.24
CA GLY A 193 25.90 -3.79 10.18
C GLY A 193 25.42 -3.86 11.64
N TYR A 194 24.43 -4.70 11.96
CA TYR A 194 24.05 -4.96 13.34
C TYR A 194 25.05 -5.95 13.95
N ASP A 195 25.57 -5.58 15.11
CA ASP A 195 26.52 -6.42 15.86
C ASP A 195 25.85 -7.13 17.04
N ARG A 196 24.63 -6.73 17.41
CA ARG A 196 23.78 -7.37 18.43
C ARG A 196 22.56 -8.06 17.80
N PRO A 197 21.96 -9.05 18.46
CA PRO A 197 20.75 -9.72 17.99
C PRO A 197 19.55 -8.76 17.83
N ILE A 198 18.62 -9.10 16.95
CA ILE A 198 17.43 -8.30 16.59
C ILE A 198 16.15 -9.07 16.94
N PHE A 199 15.21 -8.39 17.58
CA PHE A 199 13.84 -8.86 17.77
C PHE A 199 12.89 -8.12 16.84
N LEU A 200 12.16 -8.85 15.99
CA LEU A 200 11.06 -8.32 15.18
C LEU A 200 9.73 -8.88 15.69
N GLY A 201 8.80 -7.99 16.05
CA GLY A 201 7.43 -8.35 16.44
C GLY A 201 6.42 -7.69 15.51
N GLN A 202 5.51 -8.47 14.92
CA GLN A 202 4.52 -7.97 13.97
C GLN A 202 3.11 -8.50 14.24
N GLY A 203 2.12 -7.61 14.28
CA GLY A 203 0.70 -7.97 14.31
C GLY A 203 0.19 -8.31 12.93
N MET A 204 -0.57 -9.40 12.79
CA MET A 204 -1.10 -9.82 11.49
C MET A 204 -2.37 -9.05 11.09
N LEU A 205 -2.98 -8.30 12.02
CA LEU A 205 -4.09 -7.38 11.76
C LEU A 205 -3.61 -5.92 11.69
N ASP A 206 -2.30 -5.67 11.66
CA ASP A 206 -1.73 -4.33 11.54
C ASP A 206 -2.10 -3.70 10.18
N THR A 207 -2.66 -2.49 10.24
CA THR A 207 -3.06 -1.69 9.08
C THR A 207 -2.24 -0.43 8.89
N ASP A 208 -1.36 -0.13 9.84
CA ASP A 208 -0.45 1.01 9.81
C ASP A 208 0.84 0.60 9.10
N VAL A 209 1.39 -0.56 9.46
CA VAL A 209 2.56 -1.19 8.84
C VAL A 209 2.18 -2.58 8.33
N PRO A 210 2.13 -2.80 7.01
CA PRO A 210 1.71 -4.09 6.44
C PRO A 210 2.60 -5.24 6.92
N PRO A 211 2.02 -6.38 7.37
CA PRO A 211 2.80 -7.51 7.86
C PRO A 211 3.81 -8.08 6.85
N LEU A 212 3.52 -7.93 5.55
CA LEU A 212 4.42 -8.35 4.49
C LEU A 212 5.73 -7.55 4.52
N SER A 213 5.69 -6.25 4.83
CA SER A 213 6.89 -5.41 4.89
C SER A 213 7.88 -5.90 5.96
N THR A 214 7.39 -6.24 7.15
CA THR A 214 8.23 -6.77 8.24
C THR A 214 8.77 -8.16 7.92
N GLN A 215 8.00 -9.01 7.24
CA GLN A 215 8.48 -10.31 6.76
C GLN A 215 9.54 -10.17 5.67
N THR A 216 9.41 -9.20 4.78
CA THR A 216 10.45 -8.88 3.79
C THR A 216 11.73 -8.39 4.48
N LEU A 217 11.62 -7.49 5.45
CA LEU A 217 12.78 -7.05 6.24
C LEU A 217 13.45 -8.22 6.97
N TYR A 218 12.67 -9.11 7.58
CA TYR A 218 13.20 -10.32 8.22
C TYR A 218 14.00 -11.18 7.23
N GLN A 219 13.48 -11.41 6.03
CA GLN A 219 14.20 -12.17 5.01
C GLN A 219 15.49 -11.45 4.57
N GLN A 220 15.45 -10.13 4.39
CA GLN A 220 16.63 -9.35 4.03
C GLN A 220 17.72 -9.42 5.13
N LEU A 221 17.34 -9.34 6.40
CA LEU A 221 18.27 -9.49 7.52
C LEU A 221 18.90 -10.89 7.55
N LEU A 222 18.13 -11.94 7.27
CA LEU A 222 18.66 -13.31 7.14
C LEU A 222 19.65 -13.44 5.98
N ASP A 223 19.29 -12.89 4.81
CA ASP A 223 20.13 -12.92 3.60
C ASP A 223 21.46 -12.17 3.82
N HIS A 224 21.47 -11.18 4.72
CA HIS A 224 22.64 -10.43 5.14
C HIS A 224 23.31 -10.96 6.42
N HIS A 225 22.99 -12.20 6.83
CA HIS A 225 23.61 -12.87 7.97
C HIS A 225 23.49 -12.12 9.31
N GLN A 226 22.41 -11.35 9.50
CA GLN A 226 22.11 -10.71 10.77
C GLN A 226 21.46 -11.72 11.72
N ASP A 227 21.74 -11.59 13.01
CA ASP A 227 21.07 -12.39 14.05
C ASP A 227 19.70 -11.79 14.34
N VAL A 228 18.63 -12.42 13.84
CA VAL A 228 17.27 -11.90 13.93
C VAL A 228 16.27 -13.01 14.28
N GLU A 229 15.34 -12.71 15.18
CA GLU A 229 14.13 -13.51 15.42
C GLU A 229 12.86 -12.75 15.05
N LEU A 230 11.90 -13.44 14.42
CA LEU A 230 10.60 -12.89 14.04
C LEU A 230 9.48 -13.56 14.84
N HIS A 231 8.64 -12.74 15.47
CA HIS A 231 7.44 -13.14 16.20
C HIS A 231 6.21 -12.53 15.54
N LEU A 232 5.31 -13.39 15.05
CA LEU A 232 4.05 -12.99 14.44
C LEU A 232 2.91 -13.16 15.43
N TYR A 233 2.09 -12.14 15.60
CA TYR A 233 0.95 -12.09 16.52
C TYR A 233 -0.35 -12.11 15.71
N PRO A 234 -1.03 -13.27 15.54
CA PRO A 234 -2.10 -13.45 14.55
C PRO A 234 -3.31 -12.54 14.74
N ASP A 235 -3.68 -12.27 15.99
CA ASP A 235 -4.92 -11.56 16.34
C ASP A 235 -4.67 -10.11 16.79
N GLN A 236 -3.47 -9.57 16.53
CA GLN A 236 -3.06 -8.26 17.04
C GLN A 236 -2.97 -7.23 15.92
N ASP A 237 -3.43 -6.02 16.22
CA ASP A 237 -3.26 -4.82 15.39
C ASP A 237 -1.94 -4.09 15.72
N HIS A 238 -1.74 -2.91 15.13
CA HIS A 238 -0.52 -2.11 15.30
C HIS A 238 -0.18 -1.83 16.77
N SER A 239 -1.17 -1.46 17.59
CA SER A 239 -0.96 -1.09 19.00
C SER A 239 -0.98 -2.32 19.91
N GLY A 240 -1.86 -3.28 19.64
CA GLY A 240 -2.00 -4.52 20.38
C GLY A 240 -0.73 -5.35 20.36
N THR A 241 -0.02 -5.38 19.23
CA THR A 241 1.26 -6.11 19.11
C THR A 241 2.32 -5.61 20.07
N VAL A 242 2.37 -4.32 20.38
CA VAL A 242 3.36 -3.79 21.34
C VAL A 242 3.19 -4.47 22.70
N ILE A 243 1.96 -4.53 23.20
CA ILE A 243 1.65 -5.16 24.49
C ILE A 243 1.77 -6.69 24.41
N ALA A 244 1.25 -7.30 23.34
CA ALA A 244 1.30 -8.74 23.15
C ALA A 244 2.74 -9.27 23.04
N SER A 245 3.67 -8.48 22.51
CA SER A 245 5.06 -8.87 22.36
C SER A 245 5.88 -8.79 23.64
N MET A 246 5.41 -8.08 24.68
CA MET A 246 6.18 -7.84 25.90
C MET A 246 6.78 -9.11 26.54
N PRO A 247 6.06 -10.24 26.66
CA PRO A 247 6.63 -11.46 27.24
C PRO A 247 7.81 -12.02 26.42
N ASP A 248 7.75 -11.95 25.10
CA ASP A 248 8.78 -12.47 24.21
C ASP A 248 9.96 -11.51 24.09
N SER A 249 9.68 -10.21 23.90
CA SER A 249 10.73 -9.18 23.82
C SER A 249 11.48 -9.01 25.14
N THR A 250 10.81 -9.16 26.29
CA THR A 250 11.48 -9.16 27.61
C THR A 250 12.36 -10.40 27.78
N ARG A 251 11.90 -11.57 27.32
CA ARG A 251 12.72 -12.80 27.35
C ARG A 251 13.93 -12.68 26.44
N PHE A 252 13.73 -12.17 25.23
CA PHE A 252 14.79 -11.85 24.29
C PHE A 252 15.82 -10.90 24.91
N LEU A 253 15.37 -9.77 25.46
CA LEU A 253 16.24 -8.80 26.12
C LEU A 253 17.00 -9.42 27.28
N HIS A 254 16.34 -10.24 28.11
CA HIS A 254 17.02 -10.94 29.19
C HIS A 254 18.15 -11.82 28.66
N ARG A 255 17.91 -12.63 27.61
CA ARG A 255 18.96 -13.47 27.00
C ARG A 255 20.13 -12.62 26.53
N VAL A 256 19.88 -11.58 25.72
CA VAL A 256 20.93 -10.68 25.22
C VAL A 256 21.75 -10.08 26.36
N MET A 257 21.09 -9.61 27.42
CA MET A 257 21.75 -8.99 28.57
C MET A 257 22.54 -9.97 29.45
N THR A 258 22.20 -11.26 29.42
CA THR A 258 22.87 -12.30 30.25
C THR A 258 23.87 -13.17 29.50
N GLU A 259 23.73 -13.27 28.17
CA GLU A 259 24.59 -14.12 27.33
C GLU A 259 25.81 -13.34 26.78
N GLU A 260 25.82 -12.00 26.86
CA GLU A 260 26.96 -11.13 26.48
C GLU A 260 27.56 -10.32 27.65
N SER A 261 27.88 -10.96 28.78
CA SER A 261 28.86 -10.38 29.71
C SER A 261 30.19 -11.13 29.58
N PRO A 262 31.28 -10.51 29.07
CA PRO A 262 32.62 -11.07 29.22
C PRO A 262 33.03 -11.22 30.69
#